data_AF-A0A951VK45-F1
#
_entry.id   AF-A0A951VK45-F1
#
_cell.length_a   1.000
_cell.length_b   1.000
_cell.length_c   1.000
_cell.angle_alpha   90.00
_cell.angle_beta   90.00
_cell.angle_gamma   90.00
#
_symmetry.space_group_name_H-M   'P 1'
#
loop_
_entity.id
_entity.type
_entity.pdbx_description
1 polymer ?
#
loop_
_entity_poly.entity_id
_entity_poly.type
_entity_poly.pdbx_seq_one_letter_code
_entity_poly.pdbx_strand_id
1 'polypeptide(L)'
;MGHATAIQLKEEKFVFTDKAKRFSYILMGVGLLLAIVGYFTYHPSIEGLTEEQLHHLPIKRLLGSILFNGYFFFLIGSLAIIFLVINQLSNAGWYVSFRRVLEAISEFMPYGAIIVFLVVFLSLYVFHGGIYHWAHDGVTDIDPLLAKKTWYLNKTFFTLRVALFSGFWVWAASMVRKYSRLEDKHSTGLTDTTYFDKTYRLSALFMFVFGFTFSMYAWDIAMSVDAHWYSTIFTIYNFATGWISAVTVCYLLTWYLRKNGYLEGIVSDEHMQDLGKWMFALSMFWSYMWVAQFLLIWYS
;
A
#
# COMPACT_ATOMS: atom_id res chain seq x y z
N MET A 1 -46.02 -6.75 21.41
CA MET A 1 -45.71 -5.43 20.83
C MET A 1 -44.22 -5.21 21.03
N GLY A 2 -43.41 -5.50 20.00
CA GLY A 2 -41.96 -5.28 20.09
C GLY A 2 -41.72 -3.79 20.15
N HIS A 3 -41.09 -3.31 21.23
CA HIS A 3 -40.62 -1.94 21.31
C HIS A 3 -39.60 -1.74 20.18
N ALA A 4 -40.03 -1.14 19.08
CA ALA A 4 -39.15 -0.57 18.09
C ALA A 4 -38.49 0.63 18.78
N THR A 5 -37.41 0.38 19.51
CA THR A 5 -36.53 1.43 20.00
C THR A 5 -36.08 2.19 18.77
N ALA A 6 -36.57 3.42 18.59
CA ALA A 6 -36.14 4.28 17.50
C ALA A 6 -34.62 4.49 17.67
N ILE A 7 -33.82 3.77 16.90
CA ILE A 7 -32.38 3.94 16.87
C ILE A 7 -32.14 5.32 16.28
N GLN A 8 -31.89 6.31 17.13
CA GLN A 8 -31.43 7.61 16.66
C GLN A 8 -30.01 7.43 16.12
N LEU A 9 -29.89 7.35 14.80
CA LEU A 9 -28.61 7.37 14.11
C LEU A 9 -28.00 8.76 14.29
N LYS A 10 -27.11 8.90 15.28
CA LYS A 10 -26.32 10.10 15.47
C LYS A 10 -25.22 10.13 14.40
N GLU A 11 -25.27 11.10 13.48
CA GLU A 11 -24.17 11.33 12.54
C GLU A 11 -22.93 11.83 13.30
N GLU A 12 -22.04 10.91 13.69
CA GLU A 12 -20.77 11.29 14.29
C GLU A 12 -19.76 11.63 13.20
N LYS A 13 -19.39 12.91 13.15
CA LYS A 13 -18.38 13.42 12.21
C LYS A 13 -17.06 13.61 12.94
N PHE A 14 -16.00 13.06 12.37
CA PHE A 14 -14.66 13.32 12.87
C PHE A 14 -14.28 14.79 12.61
N VAL A 15 -13.96 15.52 13.68
CA VAL A 15 -13.49 16.91 13.59
C VAL A 15 -11.96 16.89 13.66
N PHE A 16 -11.33 17.25 12.55
CA PHE A 16 -9.87 17.33 12.49
C PHE A 16 -9.38 18.54 13.29
N THR A 17 -8.69 18.29 14.40
CA THR A 17 -8.25 19.36 15.30
C THR A 17 -7.16 20.21 14.65
N ASP A 18 -7.17 21.52 14.91
CA ASP A 18 -6.15 22.45 14.38
C ASP A 18 -4.74 22.07 14.81
N LYS A 19 -4.60 21.49 16.01
CA LYS A 19 -3.32 20.97 16.52
C LYS A 19 -2.82 19.81 15.66
N ALA A 20 -3.67 18.84 15.34
CA ALA A 20 -3.31 17.71 14.47
C ALA A 20 -2.99 18.20 13.06
N LYS A 21 -3.76 19.14 12.52
CA LYS A 21 -3.52 19.76 11.21
C LYS A 21 -2.15 20.44 11.13
N ARG A 22 -1.84 21.28 12.11
CA ARG A 22 -0.55 21.97 12.20
C ARG A 22 0.60 20.97 12.37
N PHE A 23 0.43 19.95 13.20
CA PHE A 23 1.43 18.91 13.37
C PHE A 23 1.73 18.17 12.06
N SER A 24 0.71 17.79 11.29
CA SER A 24 0.90 17.17 9.97
C SER A 24 1.64 18.09 8.99
N TYR A 25 1.32 19.38 8.95
CA TYR A 25 2.05 20.34 8.10
C TYR A 25 3.52 20.49 8.50
N ILE A 26 3.81 20.53 9.80
CA ILE A 26 5.19 20.59 10.31
C ILE A 26 5.95 19.33 9.87
N LEU A 27 5.37 18.14 10.01
CA LEU A 27 6.01 16.90 9.58
C LEU A 27 6.31 16.88 8.07
N MET A 28 5.38 17.34 7.24
CA MET A 28 5.61 17.45 5.79
C MET A 28 6.71 18.47 5.47
N GLY A 29 6.73 19.62 6.15
CA GLY A 29 7.77 20.64 5.97
C GLY A 29 9.16 20.16 6.38
N VAL A 30 9.26 19.49 7.54
CA VAL A 30 10.51 18.89 8.01
C VAL A 30 10.97 17.78 7.06
N GLY A 31 10.06 16.92 6.60
CA GLY A 31 10.39 15.88 5.61
C GLY A 31 10.94 16.44 4.30
N LEU A 32 10.32 17.51 3.78
CA LEU A 32 10.79 18.20 2.58
C LEU A 32 12.18 18.84 2.81
N LEU A 33 12.38 19.50 3.95
CA LEU A 33 13.66 20.10 4.29
C LEU A 33 14.77 19.04 4.39
N LEU A 34 14.50 17.91 5.05
CA LEU A 34 15.46 16.81 5.14
C LEU A 34 15.76 16.18 3.77
N ALA A 35 14.79 16.10 2.86
CA ALA A 35 15.03 15.64 1.50
C ALA A 35 15.92 16.60 0.71
N ILE A 36 15.72 17.91 0.85
CA ILE A 36 16.55 18.96 0.24
C ILE A 36 17.98 18.90 0.79
N VAL A 37 18.13 18.86 2.11
CA VAL A 37 19.44 18.72 2.77
C VAL A 37 20.13 17.44 2.30
N GLY A 38 19.40 16.31 2.27
CA GLY A 38 19.94 15.04 1.77
C GLY A 38 20.46 15.13 0.34
N TYR A 39 19.73 15.81 -0.55
CA TYR A 39 20.16 16.01 -1.93
C TYR A 39 21.48 16.81 -2.06
N PHE A 40 21.64 17.89 -1.28
CA PHE A 40 22.84 18.74 -1.36
C PHE A 40 24.03 18.25 -0.53
N THR A 41 23.80 17.37 0.44
CA THR A 41 24.87 16.82 1.30
C THR A 41 25.40 15.47 0.81
N TYR A 42 24.63 14.74 0.01
CA TYR A 42 25.00 13.41 -0.45
C TYR A 42 25.91 13.47 -1.68
N HIS A 43 27.22 13.60 -1.44
CA HIS A 43 28.25 13.55 -2.49
C HIS A 43 29.30 12.47 -2.18
N PRO A 44 28.97 11.18 -2.38
CA PRO A 44 29.94 10.11 -2.15
C PRO A 44 31.02 10.10 -3.24
N SER A 45 32.29 9.97 -2.84
CA SER A 45 33.40 9.70 -3.75
C SER A 45 33.60 8.18 -3.85
N ILE A 46 33.02 7.56 -4.87
CA ILE A 46 33.18 6.12 -5.12
C ILE A 46 34.24 5.95 -6.20
N GLU A 47 35.31 5.22 -5.88
CA GLU A 47 36.38 4.90 -6.84
C GLU A 47 35.83 4.07 -8.00
N GLY A 48 36.19 4.46 -9.24
CA GLY A 48 35.81 3.74 -10.47
C GLY A 48 34.57 4.26 -11.21
N LEU A 49 33.89 5.30 -10.71
CA LEU A 49 32.81 5.98 -11.43
C LEU A 49 33.31 7.25 -12.14
N THR A 50 32.77 7.58 -13.30
CA THR A 50 33.06 8.84 -14.00
C THR A 50 32.44 10.03 -13.26
N GLU A 51 32.95 11.25 -13.47
CA GLU A 51 32.38 12.48 -12.87
C GLU A 51 30.90 12.65 -13.21
N GLU A 52 30.49 12.30 -14.42
CA GLU A 52 29.09 12.32 -14.86
C GLU A 52 28.24 11.33 -14.05
N GLN A 53 28.73 10.10 -13.85
CA GLN A 53 28.02 9.09 -13.05
C GLN A 53 27.89 9.51 -11.58
N LEU A 54 28.93 10.13 -11.02
CA LEU A 54 28.94 10.68 -9.66
C LEU A 54 27.90 11.80 -9.51
N HIS A 55 27.76 12.69 -10.50
CA HIS A 55 26.78 13.78 -10.50
C HIS A 55 25.31 13.27 -10.47
N HIS A 56 25.03 12.08 -10.98
CA HIS A 56 23.70 11.48 -10.95
C HIS A 56 23.37 10.70 -9.65
N LEU A 57 24.33 10.45 -8.76
CA LEU A 57 24.09 9.69 -7.53
C LEU A 57 23.09 10.34 -6.55
N PRO A 58 23.11 11.67 -6.29
CA PRO A 58 22.18 12.30 -5.36
C PRO A 58 20.73 12.14 -5.79
N ILE A 59 20.45 12.34 -7.08
CA ILE A 59 19.09 12.19 -7.61
C ILE A 59 18.63 10.73 -7.61
N LYS A 60 19.51 9.78 -7.95
CA LYS A 60 19.19 8.34 -7.84
C LYS A 60 18.84 7.95 -6.41
N ARG A 61 19.60 8.43 -5.42
CA ARG A 61 19.35 8.16 -4.00
C ARG A 61 18.02 8.77 -3.53
N LEU A 62 17.73 10.01 -3.94
CA LEU A 62 16.47 10.67 -3.63
C LEU A 62 15.28 9.91 -4.22
N LEU A 63 15.32 9.59 -5.51
CA LEU A 63 14.26 8.85 -6.19
C LEU A 63 14.06 7.46 -5.60
N GLY A 64 15.13 6.71 -5.31
CA GLY A 64 15.04 5.41 -4.64
C GLY A 64 14.38 5.51 -3.26
N SER A 65 14.69 6.56 -2.49
CA SER A 65 14.08 6.80 -1.17
C SER A 65 12.60 7.16 -1.29
N ILE A 66 12.22 7.98 -2.28
CA ILE A 66 10.81 8.32 -2.53
C ILE A 66 10.04 7.10 -3.03
N LEU A 67 10.65 6.28 -3.91
CA LEU A 67 10.04 5.04 -4.38
C LEU A 67 9.75 4.09 -3.22
N PHE A 68 10.75 3.84 -2.36
CA PHE A 68 10.61 2.95 -1.21
C PHE A 68 9.49 3.41 -0.27
N ASN A 69 9.51 4.69 0.14
CA ASN A 69 8.49 5.23 1.04
C ASN A 69 7.10 5.28 0.37
N GLY A 70 7.03 5.75 -0.87
CA GLY A 70 5.78 5.81 -1.64
C GLY A 70 5.16 4.43 -1.80
N TYR A 71 5.98 3.43 -2.13
CA TYR A 71 5.55 2.03 -2.22
C TYR A 71 5.08 1.49 -0.87
N PHE A 72 5.81 1.74 0.21
CA PHE A 72 5.43 1.30 1.56
C PHE A 72 4.07 1.86 2.01
N PHE A 73 3.84 3.17 1.88
CA PHE A 73 2.56 3.76 2.24
C PHE A 73 1.43 3.36 1.28
N PHE A 74 1.74 3.14 -0.01
CA PHE A 74 0.78 2.59 -0.97
C PHE A 74 0.35 1.15 -0.59
N LEU A 75 1.29 0.31 -0.12
CA LEU A 75 1.00 -1.03 0.39
C LEU A 75 0.10 -0.99 1.62
N ILE A 76 0.34 -0.07 2.56
CA ILE A 76 -0.52 0.13 3.75
C ILE A 76 -1.97 0.42 3.33
N GLY A 77 -2.16 1.39 2.42
CA GLY A 77 -3.49 1.74 1.91
C GLY A 77 -4.17 0.58 1.19
N SER A 78 -3.42 -0.10 0.33
CA SER A 78 -3.91 -1.24 -0.47
C SER A 78 -4.29 -2.42 0.42
N LEU A 79 -3.49 -2.75 1.44
CA LEU A 79 -3.78 -3.89 2.31
C LEU A 79 -4.79 -3.57 3.41
N ALA A 80 -5.02 -2.29 3.74
CA ALA A 80 -6.16 -1.89 4.57
C ALA A 80 -7.49 -2.18 3.86
N ILE A 81 -7.62 -1.83 2.57
CA ILE A 81 -8.85 -2.13 1.83
C ILE A 81 -9.00 -3.63 1.56
N ILE A 82 -7.90 -4.35 1.30
CA ILE A 82 -7.94 -5.82 1.17
C ILE A 82 -8.38 -6.46 2.48
N PHE A 83 -7.92 -5.98 3.63
CA PHE A 83 -8.38 -6.48 4.92
C PHE A 83 -9.89 -6.27 5.12
N LEU A 84 -10.42 -5.11 4.73
CA LEU A 84 -11.87 -4.85 4.73
C LEU A 84 -12.60 -5.86 3.82
N VAL A 85 -12.13 -6.02 2.60
CA VAL A 85 -12.71 -6.91 1.58
C VAL A 85 -12.70 -8.38 2.03
N ILE A 86 -11.63 -8.86 2.66
CA ILE A 86 -11.56 -10.22 3.23
C ILE A 86 -12.67 -10.42 4.26
N ASN A 87 -12.79 -9.49 5.21
CA ASN A 87 -13.79 -9.61 6.27
C ASN A 87 -15.22 -9.52 5.73
N GLN A 88 -15.45 -8.70 4.70
CA GLN A 88 -16.74 -8.64 4.00
C GLN A 88 -17.07 -9.96 3.31
N LEU A 89 -16.11 -10.55 2.58
CA LEU A 89 -16.31 -11.83 1.88
C LEU A 89 -16.50 -13.01 2.83
N SER A 90 -15.87 -12.96 4.01
CA SER A 90 -16.07 -13.96 5.06
C SER A 90 -17.35 -13.73 5.88
N ASN A 91 -18.15 -12.70 5.57
CA ASN A 91 -19.32 -12.29 6.36
C ASN A 91 -18.99 -12.10 7.85
N ALA A 92 -17.81 -11.54 8.14
CA ALA A 92 -17.37 -11.32 9.51
C ALA A 92 -18.12 -10.13 10.13
N GLY A 93 -18.70 -10.30 11.33
CA GLY A 93 -19.43 -9.20 12.00
C GLY A 93 -18.55 -8.25 12.80
N TRP A 94 -17.38 -8.70 13.27
CA TRP A 94 -16.53 -7.96 14.21
C TRP A 94 -15.88 -6.70 13.60
N TYR A 95 -15.56 -6.72 12.30
CA TYR A 95 -14.85 -5.60 11.67
C TYR A 95 -15.74 -4.39 11.39
N VAL A 96 -17.07 -4.55 11.47
CA VAL A 96 -18.06 -3.52 11.13
C VAL A 96 -17.85 -2.25 11.96
N SER A 97 -17.49 -2.41 13.23
CA SER A 97 -17.25 -1.32 14.19
C SER A 97 -16.13 -0.37 13.78
N PHE A 98 -15.13 -0.86 13.04
CA PHE A 98 -13.99 -0.05 12.57
C PHE A 98 -13.83 -0.06 11.04
N ARG A 99 -14.83 -0.53 10.28
CA ARG A 99 -14.80 -0.56 8.80
C ARG A 99 -14.45 0.80 8.20
N ARG A 100 -14.95 1.89 8.79
CA ARG A 100 -14.71 3.27 8.35
C ARG A 100 -13.25 3.70 8.52
N VAL A 101 -12.53 3.13 9.49
CA VAL A 101 -11.09 3.40 9.68
C VAL A 101 -10.29 2.78 8.53
N LEU A 102 -10.59 1.54 8.14
CA LEU A 102 -9.96 0.88 6.99
C LEU A 102 -10.23 1.62 5.67
N GLU A 103 -11.47 2.07 5.46
CA GLU A 103 -11.84 2.90 4.31
C GLU A 103 -11.13 4.26 4.29
N ALA A 104 -10.81 4.83 5.45
CA ALA A 104 -10.08 6.09 5.54
C ALA A 104 -8.59 5.90 5.26
N ILE A 105 -7.99 4.80 5.74
CA ILE A 105 -6.58 4.47 5.45
C ILE A 105 -6.38 4.28 3.94
N SER A 106 -7.33 3.65 3.24
CA SER A 106 -7.24 3.43 1.79
C SER A 106 -7.38 4.71 0.95
N GLU A 107 -7.83 5.84 1.52
CA GLU A 107 -7.82 7.14 0.82
C GLU A 107 -6.41 7.63 0.49
N PHE A 108 -5.37 7.09 1.11
CA PHE A 108 -4.00 7.43 0.73
C PHE A 108 -3.58 6.78 -0.60
N MET A 109 -4.27 5.71 -1.05
CA MET A 109 -3.87 4.94 -2.24
C MET A 109 -3.67 5.76 -3.52
N PRO A 110 -4.54 6.73 -3.88
CA PRO A 110 -4.32 7.56 -5.08
C PRO A 110 -3.00 8.33 -5.03
N TYR A 111 -2.65 8.89 -3.87
CA TYR A 111 -1.41 9.64 -3.69
C TYR A 111 -0.19 8.72 -3.78
N GLY A 112 -0.24 7.57 -3.11
CA GLY A 112 0.80 6.55 -3.20
C GLY A 112 1.01 6.04 -4.63
N ALA A 113 -0.08 5.76 -5.36
CA ALA A 113 -0.04 5.32 -6.75
C ALA A 113 0.60 6.37 -7.66
N ILE A 114 0.24 7.65 -7.50
CA ILE A 114 0.83 8.75 -8.26
C ILE A 114 2.33 8.88 -7.96
N ILE A 115 2.73 8.82 -6.69
CA ILE A 115 4.15 8.91 -6.30
C ILE A 115 4.96 7.77 -6.93
N VAL A 116 4.50 6.52 -6.79
CA VAL A 116 5.19 5.37 -7.37
C VAL A 116 5.27 5.48 -8.89
N PHE A 117 4.16 5.83 -9.55
CA PHE A 117 4.12 5.99 -11.00
C PHE A 117 5.07 7.09 -11.48
N LEU A 118 5.06 8.26 -10.84
CA LEU A 118 5.94 9.38 -11.20
C LEU A 118 7.42 9.00 -11.03
N VAL A 119 7.80 8.37 -9.93
CA VAL A 119 9.20 7.99 -9.70
C VAL A 119 9.65 6.92 -10.68
N VAL A 120 8.80 5.92 -10.97
CA VAL A 120 9.07 4.92 -12.01
C VAL A 120 9.25 5.59 -13.37
N PHE A 121 8.33 6.48 -13.75
CA PHE A 121 8.38 7.19 -15.03
C PHE A 121 9.66 8.02 -15.16
N LEU A 122 9.99 8.82 -14.14
CA LEU A 122 11.22 9.59 -14.10
C LEU A 122 12.46 8.68 -14.18
N SER A 123 12.48 7.58 -13.43
CA SER A 123 13.60 6.64 -13.46
C SER A 123 13.82 6.03 -14.85
N LEU A 124 12.76 5.63 -15.55
CA LEU A 124 12.86 4.90 -16.81
C LEU A 124 13.12 5.83 -18.02
N TYR A 125 12.47 6.99 -18.06
CA TYR A 125 12.45 7.85 -19.25
C TYR A 125 13.32 9.11 -19.12
N VAL A 126 13.51 9.65 -17.91
CA VAL A 126 14.30 10.88 -17.69
C VAL A 126 15.72 10.54 -17.25
N PHE A 127 15.85 9.61 -16.31
CA PHE A 127 17.15 9.18 -15.76
C PHE A 127 17.65 7.86 -16.35
N HIS A 128 17.10 7.44 -17.49
CA HIS A 128 17.58 6.34 -18.33
C HIS A 128 17.91 5.04 -17.56
N GLY A 129 17.06 4.64 -16.62
CA GLY A 129 17.27 3.45 -15.77
C GLY A 129 17.97 3.73 -14.44
N GLY A 130 17.90 4.96 -13.92
CA GLY A 130 18.64 5.34 -12.70
C GLY A 130 18.43 4.44 -11.47
N ILE A 131 17.24 3.86 -11.29
CA ILE A 131 16.94 2.86 -10.26
C ILE A 131 17.02 1.42 -10.82
N TYR A 132 16.60 1.23 -12.06
CA TYR A 132 16.41 -0.06 -12.70
C TYR A 132 17.52 -0.31 -13.72
N HIS A 133 18.51 -1.12 -13.36
CA HIS A 133 19.69 -1.32 -14.21
C HIS A 133 19.35 -1.96 -15.58
N TRP A 134 18.30 -2.77 -15.65
CA TRP A 134 17.83 -3.39 -16.89
C TRP A 134 17.27 -2.38 -17.90
N ALA A 135 16.98 -1.15 -17.47
CA ALA A 135 16.45 -0.08 -18.32
C ALA A 135 17.53 0.86 -18.88
N HIS A 136 18.81 0.63 -18.55
CA HIS A 136 19.93 1.33 -19.17
C HIS A 136 20.08 0.93 -20.65
N ASP A 137 20.46 1.90 -21.48
CA ASP A 137 20.56 1.69 -22.92
C ASP A 137 21.76 0.79 -23.26
N GLY A 138 21.57 -0.16 -24.20
CA GLY A 138 22.59 -1.11 -24.64
C GLY A 138 22.87 -2.29 -23.69
N VAL A 139 22.28 -2.34 -22.49
CA VAL A 139 22.53 -3.42 -21.52
C VAL A 139 22.03 -4.79 -22.03
N THR A 140 20.97 -4.81 -22.81
CA THR A 140 20.42 -6.06 -23.40
C THR A 140 21.35 -6.71 -24.41
N ASP A 141 22.24 -5.93 -25.05
CA ASP A 141 23.20 -6.46 -26.03
C ASP A 141 24.41 -7.09 -25.34
N ILE A 142 24.70 -6.63 -24.11
CA ILE A 142 25.84 -7.06 -23.30
C ILE A 142 25.45 -8.25 -22.40
N ASP A 143 24.22 -8.25 -21.87
CA ASP A 143 23.74 -9.24 -20.91
C ASP A 143 22.67 -10.18 -21.48
N PRO A 144 23.01 -11.44 -21.82
CA PRO A 144 22.06 -12.41 -22.36
C PRO A 144 20.93 -12.78 -21.41
N LEU A 145 21.11 -12.65 -20.08
CA LEU A 145 20.06 -12.94 -19.11
C LEU A 145 18.99 -11.86 -19.16
N LEU A 146 19.39 -10.59 -19.24
CA LEU A 146 18.47 -9.46 -19.37
C LEU A 146 17.78 -9.45 -20.73
N ALA A 147 18.50 -9.82 -21.81
CA ALA A 147 17.91 -10.00 -23.14
C ALA A 147 16.70 -10.95 -23.13
N LYS A 148 16.81 -12.07 -22.39
CA LYS A 148 15.72 -13.06 -22.23
C LYS A 148 14.53 -12.55 -21.41
N LYS A 149 14.70 -11.48 -20.63
CA LYS A 149 13.64 -10.90 -19.78
C LYS A 149 12.93 -9.71 -20.43
N THR A 150 13.36 -9.25 -21.61
CA THR A 150 12.82 -8.08 -22.33
C THR A 150 11.32 -8.16 -22.63
N TRP A 151 10.77 -9.37 -22.80
CA TRP A 151 9.33 -9.55 -22.98
C TRP A 151 8.51 -9.07 -21.78
N TYR A 152 9.09 -9.09 -20.58
CA TYR A 152 8.47 -8.60 -19.34
C TYR A 152 9.05 -7.24 -18.91
N LEU A 153 10.37 -7.12 -18.91
CA LEU A 153 11.14 -5.93 -18.51
C LEU A 153 11.43 -5.04 -19.73
N ASN A 154 10.38 -4.40 -20.25
CA ASN A 154 10.48 -3.34 -21.24
C ASN A 154 9.85 -2.07 -20.67
N LYS A 155 10.50 -0.90 -20.86
CA LYS A 155 10.07 0.42 -20.37
C LYS A 155 8.56 0.66 -20.58
N THR A 156 8.05 0.41 -21.79
CA THR A 156 6.62 0.64 -22.13
C THR A 156 5.69 -0.32 -21.42
N PHE A 157 5.96 -1.62 -21.48
CA PHE A 157 5.09 -2.63 -20.88
C PHE A 157 5.10 -2.53 -19.34
N PHE A 158 6.27 -2.28 -18.75
CA PHE A 158 6.43 -2.03 -17.32
C PHE A 158 5.59 -0.85 -16.84
N THR A 159 5.73 0.31 -17.49
CA THR A 159 5.01 1.54 -17.11
C THR A 159 3.50 1.36 -17.22
N LEU A 160 3.05 0.67 -18.28
CA LEU A 160 1.64 0.33 -18.48
C LEU A 160 1.12 -0.59 -17.38
N ARG A 161 1.87 -1.63 -16.98
CA ARG A 161 1.48 -2.51 -15.85
C ARG A 161 1.35 -1.75 -14.54
N VAL A 162 2.35 -0.93 -14.20
CA VAL A 162 2.32 -0.12 -12.97
C VAL A 162 1.09 0.77 -12.93
N ALA A 163 0.78 1.46 -14.04
CA ALA A 163 -0.42 2.30 -14.16
C ALA A 163 -1.71 1.50 -14.09
N LEU A 164 -1.83 0.40 -14.82
CA LEU A 164 -3.05 -0.40 -14.87
C LEU A 164 -3.35 -1.08 -13.54
N PHE A 165 -2.36 -1.68 -12.89
CA PHE A 165 -2.55 -2.38 -11.63
C PHE A 165 -2.91 -1.40 -10.51
N SER A 166 -2.11 -0.35 -10.31
CA SER A 166 -2.39 0.65 -9.29
C SER A 166 -3.69 1.42 -9.56
N GLY A 167 -3.96 1.76 -10.82
CA GLY A 167 -5.20 2.41 -11.25
C GLY A 167 -6.44 1.55 -10.99
N PHE A 168 -6.38 0.25 -11.31
CA PHE A 168 -7.46 -0.69 -11.02
C PHE A 168 -7.69 -0.83 -9.51
N TRP A 169 -6.63 -0.94 -8.70
CA TRP A 169 -6.79 -1.05 -7.24
C TRP A 169 -7.39 0.20 -6.62
N VAL A 170 -6.93 1.38 -7.04
CA VAL A 170 -7.48 2.68 -6.60
C VAL A 170 -8.94 2.81 -6.99
N TRP A 171 -9.29 2.44 -8.23
CA TRP A 171 -10.68 2.43 -8.70
C TRP A 171 -11.55 1.48 -7.88
N ALA A 172 -11.11 0.23 -7.69
CA ALA A 172 -11.86 -0.78 -6.95
C ALA A 172 -12.09 -0.35 -5.50
N ALA A 173 -11.05 0.15 -4.82
CA ALA A 173 -11.13 0.69 -3.47
C ALA A 173 -12.12 1.87 -3.37
N SER A 174 -12.05 2.79 -4.33
CA SER A 174 -12.96 3.95 -4.40
C SER A 174 -14.41 3.52 -4.61
N MET A 175 -14.64 2.49 -5.43
CA MET A 175 -15.97 1.95 -5.70
C MET A 175 -16.55 1.18 -4.51
N VAL A 176 -15.76 0.34 -3.84
CA VAL A 176 -16.15 -0.33 -2.59
C VAL A 176 -16.62 0.70 -1.57
N ARG A 177 -15.86 1.76 -1.38
CA ARG A 177 -16.22 2.84 -0.45
C ARG A 177 -17.45 3.64 -0.91
N LYS A 178 -17.57 3.91 -2.20
CA LYS A 178 -18.74 4.59 -2.78
C LYS A 178 -20.02 3.79 -2.49
N TYR A 179 -20.01 2.48 -2.71
CA TYR A 179 -21.16 1.63 -2.43
C TYR A 179 -21.44 1.52 -0.93
N SER A 180 -20.41 1.39 -0.10
CA SER A 180 -20.52 1.41 1.36
C SER A 180 -21.15 2.70 1.91
N ARG A 181 -20.95 3.86 1.26
CA ARG A 181 -21.61 5.13 1.61
C ARG A 181 -23.03 5.25 1.07
N LEU A 182 -23.31 4.65 -0.09
CA LEU A 182 -24.65 4.62 -0.68
C LEU A 182 -25.57 3.69 0.11
N GLU A 183 -25.02 2.59 0.62
CA GLU A 183 -25.70 1.70 1.56
C GLU A 183 -26.20 2.46 2.79
N ASP A 184 -25.34 3.23 3.45
CA ASP A 184 -25.74 4.05 4.60
C ASP A 184 -26.85 5.08 4.28
N LYS A 185 -26.88 5.61 3.06
CA LYS A 185 -27.85 6.65 2.67
C LYS A 185 -29.21 6.12 2.23
N HIS A 186 -29.21 4.96 1.57
CA HIS A 186 -30.39 4.43 0.90
C HIS A 186 -30.96 3.18 1.57
N SER A 187 -30.19 2.51 2.43
CA SER A 187 -30.67 1.31 3.10
C SER A 187 -31.85 1.63 4.01
N THR A 188 -32.97 0.95 3.76
CA THR A 188 -34.21 1.02 4.56
C THR A 188 -34.23 -0.04 5.67
N GLY A 189 -33.06 -0.59 6.02
CA GLY A 189 -32.90 -1.68 6.97
C GLY A 189 -32.46 -2.98 6.29
N LEU A 190 -32.63 -4.11 6.99
CA LEU A 190 -32.16 -5.45 6.58
C LEU A 190 -32.81 -6.00 5.28
N THR A 191 -33.82 -5.32 4.74
CA THR A 191 -34.58 -5.77 3.56
C THR A 191 -34.01 -5.31 2.22
N ASP A 192 -33.19 -4.25 2.19
CA ASP A 192 -32.56 -3.76 0.94
C ASP A 192 -31.04 -4.03 0.95
N THR A 193 -30.64 -5.09 0.24
CA THR A 193 -29.23 -5.52 0.11
C THR A 193 -28.57 -5.03 -1.19
N THR A 194 -29.21 -4.14 -1.94
CA THR A 194 -28.76 -3.78 -3.30
C THR A 194 -27.30 -3.31 -3.36
N TYR A 195 -26.89 -2.46 -2.42
CA TYR A 195 -25.51 -1.93 -2.36
C TYR A 195 -24.54 -2.90 -1.69
N PHE A 196 -25.02 -3.69 -0.72
CA PHE A 196 -24.25 -4.77 -0.12
C PHE A 196 -23.82 -5.79 -1.18
N ASP A 197 -24.76 -6.25 -2.02
CA ASP A 197 -24.51 -7.23 -3.08
C ASP A 197 -23.54 -6.71 -4.14
N LYS A 198 -23.68 -5.43 -4.52
CA LYS A 198 -22.72 -4.76 -5.42
C LYS A 198 -21.32 -4.71 -4.82
N THR A 199 -21.22 -4.36 -3.54
CA THR A 199 -19.95 -4.32 -2.82
C THR A 199 -19.34 -5.71 -2.69
N TYR A 200 -20.15 -6.73 -2.40
CA TYR A 200 -19.71 -8.12 -2.26
C TYR A 200 -19.19 -8.69 -3.59
N ARG A 201 -19.91 -8.48 -4.70
CA ARG A 201 -19.47 -8.93 -6.04
C ARG A 201 -18.19 -8.22 -6.48
N LEU A 202 -18.10 -6.90 -6.26
CA LEU A 202 -16.89 -6.14 -6.54
C LEU A 202 -15.72 -6.60 -5.66
N SER A 203 -15.98 -6.88 -4.38
CA SER A 203 -15.01 -7.39 -3.42
C SER A 203 -14.42 -8.73 -3.88
N ALA A 204 -15.26 -9.65 -4.37
CA ALA A 204 -14.82 -10.94 -4.90
C ALA A 204 -13.94 -10.77 -6.15
N LEU A 205 -14.37 -9.94 -7.10
CA LEU A 205 -13.57 -9.63 -8.29
C LEU A 205 -12.24 -8.96 -7.92
N PHE A 206 -12.28 -7.99 -7.01
CA PHE A 206 -11.11 -7.25 -6.58
C PHE A 206 -10.10 -8.17 -5.90
N MET A 207 -10.54 -9.06 -4.98
CA MET A 207 -9.68 -10.04 -4.32
C MET A 207 -8.97 -10.96 -5.35
N PHE A 208 -9.73 -11.49 -6.30
CA PHE A 208 -9.20 -12.37 -7.33
C PHE A 208 -8.13 -11.67 -8.19
N VAL A 209 -8.45 -10.49 -8.72
CA VAL A 209 -7.50 -9.73 -9.57
C VAL A 209 -6.30 -9.24 -8.76
N PHE A 210 -6.52 -8.83 -7.50
CA PHE A 210 -5.46 -8.37 -6.61
C PHE A 210 -4.41 -9.46 -6.37
N GLY A 211 -4.79 -10.71 -6.14
CA GLY A 211 -3.83 -11.80 -5.89
C GLY A 211 -2.77 -11.96 -7.00
N PHE A 212 -3.19 -11.93 -8.26
CA PHE A 212 -2.28 -12.03 -9.40
C PHE A 212 -1.50 -10.72 -9.63
N THR A 213 -2.20 -9.59 -9.66
CA THR A 213 -1.59 -8.30 -9.96
C THR A 213 -0.65 -7.84 -8.86
N PHE A 214 -0.88 -8.22 -7.60
CA PHE A 214 -0.01 -7.90 -6.47
C PHE A 214 1.36 -8.54 -6.60
N SER A 215 1.38 -9.81 -7.05
CA SER A 215 2.61 -10.54 -7.35
C SER A 215 3.44 -9.80 -8.39
N MET A 216 2.82 -9.49 -9.53
CA MET A 216 3.48 -8.78 -10.62
C MET A 216 3.93 -7.38 -10.20
N TYR A 217 3.14 -6.68 -9.38
CA TYR A 217 3.48 -5.34 -8.90
C TYR A 217 4.68 -5.35 -7.94
N ALA A 218 4.78 -6.35 -7.06
CA ALA A 218 5.95 -6.53 -6.20
C ALA A 218 7.21 -6.87 -7.02
N TRP A 219 7.05 -7.68 -8.08
CA TRP A 219 8.15 -7.98 -9.00
C TRP A 219 8.61 -6.72 -9.73
N ASP A 220 7.67 -5.93 -10.25
CA ASP A 220 7.96 -4.73 -10.99
C ASP A 220 8.66 -3.68 -10.10
N ILE A 221 8.07 -3.31 -8.97
CA ILE A 221 8.55 -2.17 -8.17
C ILE A 221 9.79 -2.48 -7.34
N ALA A 222 9.90 -3.69 -6.78
CA ALA A 222 10.94 -4.00 -5.81
C ALA A 222 11.93 -5.05 -6.30
N MET A 223 11.47 -6.18 -6.85
CA MET A 223 12.37 -7.24 -7.31
C MET A 223 13.19 -6.81 -8.52
N SER A 224 12.60 -6.11 -9.48
CA SER A 224 13.27 -5.74 -10.73
C SER A 224 14.35 -4.67 -10.57
N VAL A 225 14.50 -4.07 -9.39
CA VAL A 225 15.67 -3.23 -9.06
C VAL A 225 16.96 -4.03 -9.28
N ASP A 226 16.93 -5.31 -8.91
CA ASP A 226 17.92 -6.30 -9.29
C ASP A 226 17.29 -7.39 -10.19
N ALA A 227 17.34 -7.16 -11.51
CA ALA A 227 16.83 -8.10 -12.49
C ALA A 227 17.67 -9.38 -12.65
N HIS A 228 18.82 -9.56 -12.00
CA HIS A 228 19.52 -10.85 -11.95
C HIS A 228 18.96 -11.73 -10.87
N TRP A 229 18.49 -11.13 -9.79
CA TRP A 229 17.88 -11.82 -8.67
C TRP A 229 16.41 -12.16 -8.92
N TYR A 230 15.98 -13.31 -8.39
CA TYR A 230 14.57 -13.72 -8.42
C TYR A 230 14.24 -14.57 -7.20
N SER A 231 13.02 -14.46 -6.70
CA SER A 231 12.55 -15.27 -5.58
C SER A 231 11.04 -15.41 -5.59
N THR A 232 10.55 -16.65 -5.52
CA THR A 232 9.11 -16.96 -5.56
C THR A 232 8.37 -16.48 -4.31
N ILE A 233 9.00 -16.58 -3.13
CA ILE A 233 8.42 -16.18 -1.85
C ILE A 233 8.41 -14.66 -1.64
N PHE A 234 9.16 -13.90 -2.45
CA PHE A 234 9.31 -12.44 -2.29
C PHE A 234 7.97 -11.70 -2.32
N THR A 235 7.04 -12.12 -3.17
CA THR A 235 5.68 -11.56 -3.18
C THR A 235 5.00 -11.72 -1.83
N ILE A 236 5.03 -12.92 -1.26
CA ILE A 236 4.33 -13.23 -0.01
C ILE A 236 4.99 -12.48 1.15
N TYR A 237 6.31 -12.32 1.12
CA TYR A 237 7.03 -11.47 2.06
C TYR A 237 6.59 -10.00 1.98
N ASN A 238 6.42 -9.45 0.77
CA ASN A 238 5.91 -8.09 0.57
C ASN A 238 4.45 -7.96 1.06
N PHE A 239 3.63 -8.97 0.79
CA PHE A 239 2.25 -9.04 1.29
C PHE A 239 2.21 -9.03 2.82
N ALA A 240 3.00 -9.89 3.47
CA ALA A 240 3.11 -9.94 4.93
C ALA A 240 3.54 -8.58 5.51
N THR A 241 4.54 -7.95 4.90
CA THR A 241 5.09 -6.64 5.31
C THR A 241 4.03 -5.54 5.24
N GLY A 242 3.30 -5.45 4.13
CA GLY A 242 2.26 -4.44 4.02
C GLY A 242 1.03 -4.76 4.88
N TRP A 243 0.67 -6.04 5.06
CA TRP A 243 -0.54 -6.41 5.78
C TRP A 243 -0.39 -6.16 7.28
N ILE A 244 0.73 -6.57 7.88
CA ILE A 244 1.02 -6.24 9.29
C ILE A 244 1.05 -4.73 9.51
N SER A 245 1.63 -3.98 8.58
CA SER A 245 1.69 -2.51 8.65
C SER A 245 0.29 -1.90 8.58
N ALA A 246 -0.56 -2.38 7.68
CA ALA A 246 -1.95 -1.92 7.55
C ALA A 246 -2.78 -2.20 8.82
N VAL A 247 -2.68 -3.40 9.39
CA VAL A 247 -3.38 -3.74 10.64
C VAL A 247 -2.84 -2.92 11.81
N THR A 248 -1.54 -2.66 11.87
CA THR A 248 -0.92 -1.81 12.91
C THR A 248 -1.42 -0.37 12.82
N VAL A 249 -1.46 0.21 11.61
CA VAL A 249 -2.02 1.55 11.40
C VAL A 249 -3.50 1.59 11.76
N CYS A 250 -4.27 0.56 11.39
CA CYS A 250 -5.67 0.43 11.79
C CYS A 250 -5.82 0.39 13.32
N TYR A 251 -5.03 -0.42 14.02
CA TYR A 251 -5.03 -0.50 15.48
C TYR A 251 -4.76 0.87 16.12
N LEU A 252 -3.70 1.56 15.68
CA LEU A 252 -3.32 2.87 16.24
C LEU A 252 -4.38 3.94 15.99
N LEU A 253 -4.96 3.98 14.78
CA LEU A 253 -6.01 4.94 14.45
C LEU A 253 -7.31 4.64 15.19
N THR A 254 -7.73 3.38 15.26
CA THR A 254 -8.92 2.97 16.04
C THR A 254 -8.73 3.30 17.52
N TRP A 255 -7.56 3.01 18.09
CA TRP A 255 -7.23 3.39 19.47
C TRP A 255 -7.28 4.90 19.68
N TYR A 256 -6.66 5.68 18.78
CA TYR A 256 -6.66 7.14 18.86
C TYR A 256 -8.07 7.74 18.77
N LEU A 257 -8.90 7.24 17.86
CA LEU A 257 -10.28 7.69 17.72
C LEU A 257 -11.13 7.32 18.93
N ARG A 258 -10.98 6.09 19.45
CA ARG A 258 -11.64 5.65 20.68
C ARG A 258 -11.24 6.50 21.89
N LYS A 259 -9.94 6.76 22.07
CA LYS A 259 -9.42 7.60 23.17
C LYS A 259 -9.97 9.03 23.14
N ASN A 260 -10.30 9.54 21.97
CA ASN A 260 -10.87 10.88 21.79
C ASN A 260 -12.41 10.90 21.74
N GLY A 261 -13.07 9.79 22.09
CA GLY A 261 -14.54 9.70 22.18
C GLY A 261 -15.27 9.48 20.85
N TYR A 262 -14.58 9.38 19.71
CA TYR A 262 -15.22 9.21 18.39
C TYR A 262 -15.72 7.79 18.09
N LEU A 263 -15.26 6.81 18.87
CA LEU A 263 -15.64 5.39 18.73
C LEU A 263 -16.04 4.79 20.09
N GLU A 264 -16.35 5.64 21.07
CA GLU A 264 -16.74 5.21 22.41
C GLU A 264 -18.09 4.49 22.35
N GLY A 265 -18.18 3.33 22.99
CA GLY A 265 -19.38 2.47 22.93
C GLY A 265 -19.60 1.72 21.61
N ILE A 266 -18.85 2.06 20.54
CA ILE A 266 -18.88 1.35 19.25
C ILE A 266 -17.78 0.29 19.20
N VAL A 267 -16.55 0.68 19.57
CA VAL A 267 -15.39 -0.22 19.61
C VAL A 267 -15.12 -0.63 21.05
N SER A 268 -15.30 -1.92 21.33
CA SER A 268 -15.04 -2.52 22.64
C SER A 268 -13.58 -2.97 22.81
N ASP A 269 -13.22 -3.43 24.01
CA ASP A 269 -11.88 -3.97 24.28
C ASP A 269 -11.62 -5.28 23.52
N GLU A 270 -12.65 -6.08 23.27
CA GLU A 270 -12.56 -7.32 22.49
C GLU A 270 -12.16 -7.03 21.04
N HIS A 271 -12.72 -5.97 20.43
CA HIS A 271 -12.33 -5.55 19.07
C HIS A 271 -10.85 -5.15 19.00
N MET A 272 -10.36 -4.43 20.02
CA MET A 272 -8.94 -4.05 20.11
C MET A 272 -8.06 -5.27 20.34
N GLN A 273 -8.49 -6.21 21.17
CA GLN A 273 -7.79 -7.47 21.41
C GLN A 273 -7.70 -8.31 20.13
N ASP A 274 -8.77 -8.37 19.33
CA ASP A 274 -8.78 -9.12 18.07
C ASP A 274 -7.86 -8.49 17.02
N LEU A 275 -7.82 -7.15 16.91
CA LEU A 275 -6.79 -6.47 16.10
C LEU A 275 -5.38 -6.79 16.60
N GLY A 276 -5.17 -6.87 17.92
CA GLY A 276 -3.90 -7.29 18.52
C GLY A 276 -3.52 -8.74 18.17
N LYS A 277 -4.48 -9.67 18.17
CA LYS A 277 -4.27 -11.06 17.74
C LYS A 277 -3.87 -11.13 16.26
N TRP A 278 -4.53 -10.34 15.40
CA TRP A 278 -4.15 -10.22 13.98
C TRP A 278 -2.73 -9.69 13.82
N MET A 279 -2.36 -8.62 14.54
CA MET A 279 -0.98 -8.09 14.51
C MET A 279 0.03 -9.14 14.94
N PHE A 280 -0.24 -9.86 16.04
CA PHE A 280 0.64 -10.92 16.54
C PHE A 280 0.80 -12.05 15.52
N ALA A 281 -0.31 -12.58 14.98
CA ALA A 281 -0.27 -13.65 13.99
C ALA A 281 0.48 -13.24 12.71
N LEU A 282 0.24 -12.02 12.21
CA LEU A 282 0.92 -11.50 11.03
C LEU A 282 2.40 -11.24 11.27
N SER A 283 2.81 -10.87 12.50
CA SER A 283 4.23 -10.74 12.86
C SER A 283 4.98 -12.07 12.82
N MET A 284 4.34 -13.14 13.28
CA MET A 284 4.88 -14.49 13.18
C MET A 284 4.95 -14.96 11.73
N PHE A 285 3.89 -14.69 10.95
CA PHE A 285 3.87 -14.99 9.51
C PHE A 285 4.97 -14.25 8.74
N TRP A 286 5.15 -12.95 9.01
CA TRP A 286 6.23 -12.16 8.43
C TRP A 286 7.61 -12.72 8.78
N SER A 287 7.83 -13.04 10.06
CA SER A 287 9.09 -13.61 10.54
C SER A 287 9.39 -14.94 9.87
N TYR A 288 8.38 -15.80 9.72
CA TYR A 288 8.49 -17.05 8.99
C TYR A 288 8.87 -16.84 7.51
N MET A 289 8.21 -15.92 6.81
CA MET A 289 8.53 -15.59 5.41
C MET A 289 9.98 -15.10 5.26
N TRP A 290 10.43 -14.23 6.17
CA TRP A 290 11.80 -13.73 6.17
C TRP A 290 12.82 -14.85 6.38
N VAL A 291 12.64 -15.67 7.44
CA VAL A 291 13.53 -16.80 7.74
C VAL A 291 13.54 -17.82 6.60
N ALA A 292 12.37 -18.18 6.07
CA ALA A 292 12.27 -19.15 4.99
C ALA A 292 12.98 -18.66 3.71
N GLN A 293 12.81 -17.39 3.34
CA GLN A 293 13.50 -16.81 2.20
C GLN A 293 15.01 -16.79 2.40
N PHE A 294 15.47 -16.31 3.55
CA PHE A 294 16.89 -16.25 3.87
C PHE A 294 17.53 -17.65 3.88
N LEU A 295 16.93 -18.59 4.59
CA LEU A 295 17.49 -19.93 4.78
C LEU A 295 17.58 -20.70 3.47
N LEU A 296 16.58 -20.59 2.59
CA LEU A 296 16.62 -21.27 1.29
C LEU A 296 17.70 -20.72 0.35
N ILE A 297 17.97 -19.42 0.40
CA ILE A 297 19.04 -18.79 -0.40
C ILE A 297 20.42 -19.04 0.23
N TRP A 298 20.50 -19.06 1.55
CA TRP A 298 21.77 -19.26 2.26
C TRP A 298 22.25 -20.71 2.18
N TYR A 299 21.33 -21.67 2.25
CA TYR A 299 21.65 -23.09 2.31
C TYR A 299 22.16 -23.66 0.97
N SER A 300 21.63 -23.18 -0.15
CA SER A 300 21.92 -23.68 -1.52
C SER A 300 21.65 -22.62 -2.57
#